data_AF-A0A7J7RPL5-F1
#
_entry.id   AF-A0A7J7RPL5-F1
#
_cell.length_a   1.000
_cell.length_b   1.000
_cell.length_c   1.000
_cell.angle_alpha   90.00
_cell.angle_beta   90.00
_cell.angle_gamma   90.00
#
_symmetry.space_group_name_H-M   'P 1'
#
loop_
_entity.id
_entity.type
_entity.pdbx_description
1 polymer ?
#
loop_
_entity_poly.entity_id
_entity_poly.type
_entity_poly.pdbx_seq_one_letter_code
_entity_poly.pdbx_strand_id
1 'polypeptide(L)'
;MQALSQTFNNNWSYEGLRHMSGSELTELLDQVEGAIRDFSEELVQQLARRDELEFEKEVKNSFITVLIEVQNKQKEQRELMKKRRKEKGLSLQSSRIEKGNQMPLKRFSMEGISNILQSGIRQTFGSSGTDKQYLNTVIPYEKKASPPSVEDLQMLTNILFAMKEDNEKVPTLLTDYILKVLCPT
;
A
#
# COMPACT_ATOMS: atom_id res chain seq x y z
N MET A 1 6.85 -36.88 -8.76
CA MET A 1 5.69 -37.66 -8.25
C MET A 1 5.48 -39.02 -8.93
N GLN A 2 5.54 -39.17 -10.26
CA GLN A 2 5.28 -40.47 -10.93
C GLN A 2 6.32 -41.57 -10.67
N ALA A 3 7.58 -41.22 -10.43
CA ALA A 3 8.68 -42.19 -10.28
C ALA A 3 8.51 -43.13 -9.07
N LEU A 4 7.88 -42.64 -8.00
CA LEU A 4 7.67 -43.40 -6.78
C LEU A 4 6.33 -44.17 -6.79
N SER A 5 5.26 -43.61 -7.36
CA SER A 5 3.99 -44.35 -7.51
C SER A 5 4.11 -45.63 -8.34
N GLN A 6 5.09 -45.71 -9.26
CA GLN A 6 5.31 -46.93 -10.05
C GLN A 6 6.07 -48.03 -9.27
N THR A 7 6.93 -47.67 -8.31
CA THR A 7 7.68 -48.64 -7.47
C THR A 7 6.91 -49.07 -6.22
N PHE A 8 5.95 -48.26 -5.76
CA PHE A 8 5.15 -48.53 -4.55
C PHE A 8 4.16 -49.71 -4.66
N ASN A 9 3.79 -50.17 -5.85
CA ASN A 9 2.50 -50.84 -5.99
C ASN A 9 2.46 -52.37 -5.78
N ASN A 10 3.58 -53.09 -5.60
CA ASN A 10 3.47 -54.57 -5.44
C ASN A 10 4.47 -55.27 -4.49
N ASN A 11 5.50 -54.61 -3.93
CA ASN A 11 6.57 -55.34 -3.22
C ASN A 11 6.78 -55.01 -1.73
N TRP A 12 5.92 -54.18 -1.12
CA TRP A 12 6.07 -53.74 0.29
C TRP A 12 5.24 -54.57 1.28
N SER A 13 4.60 -55.66 0.83
CA SER A 13 3.96 -56.58 1.77
C SER A 13 5.04 -57.25 2.63
N TYR A 14 4.74 -57.52 3.90
CA TYR A 14 5.67 -58.22 4.80
C TYR A 14 6.21 -59.52 4.17
N GLU A 15 5.35 -60.23 3.46
CA GLU A 15 5.69 -61.47 2.76
C GLU A 15 6.57 -61.19 1.53
N GLY A 16 6.33 -60.14 0.74
CA GLY A 16 7.19 -59.73 -0.37
C GLY A 16 8.60 -59.34 0.08
N LEU A 17 8.70 -58.54 1.14
CA LEU A 17 9.98 -58.12 1.74
C LEU A 17 10.77 -59.31 2.32
N ARG A 18 10.09 -60.35 2.82
CA ARG A 18 10.73 -61.58 3.35
C ARG A 18 11.39 -62.45 2.27
N HIS A 19 10.96 -62.33 1.02
CA HIS A 19 11.52 -63.10 -0.10
C HIS A 19 12.64 -62.35 -0.83
N MET A 20 12.82 -61.07 -0.56
CA MET A 20 13.92 -60.27 -1.12
C MET A 20 15.25 -60.63 -0.44
N SER A 21 16.31 -60.62 -1.23
CA SER A 21 17.67 -60.76 -0.74
C SER A 21 18.11 -59.52 0.05
N GLY A 22 19.16 -59.66 0.87
CA GLY A 22 19.71 -58.55 1.66
C GLY A 22 20.15 -57.37 0.78
N SER A 23 20.71 -57.63 -0.41
CA SER A 23 21.10 -56.59 -1.38
C SER A 23 19.89 -55.80 -1.88
N GLU A 24 18.82 -56.49 -2.26
CA GLU A 24 17.58 -55.86 -2.75
C GLU A 24 16.88 -55.05 -1.65
N LEU A 25 16.96 -55.50 -0.39
CA LEU A 25 16.45 -54.73 0.75
C LEU A 25 17.24 -53.45 0.98
N THR A 26 18.57 -53.49 0.86
CA THR A 26 19.42 -52.31 1.01
C THR A 26 19.19 -51.32 -0.12
N GLU A 27 19.12 -51.76 -1.37
CA GLU A 27 18.81 -50.89 -2.51
C GLU A 27 17.42 -50.23 -2.37
N LEU A 28 16.43 -50.99 -1.89
CA LEU A 28 15.10 -50.46 -1.60
C LEU A 28 15.14 -49.42 -0.47
N LEU A 29 15.88 -49.70 0.61
CA LEU A 29 16.06 -48.75 1.70
C LEU A 29 16.69 -47.45 1.20
N ASP A 30 17.79 -47.54 0.44
CA ASP A 30 18.47 -46.38 -0.14
C ASP A 30 17.55 -45.59 -1.08
N GLN A 31 16.71 -46.28 -1.85
CA GLN A 31 15.72 -45.64 -2.71
C GLN A 31 14.66 -44.88 -1.91
N VAL A 32 14.16 -45.47 -0.83
CA VAL A 32 13.16 -44.85 0.04
C VAL A 32 13.76 -43.67 0.80
N GLU A 33 14.96 -43.82 1.34
CA GLU A 33 15.67 -42.72 2.02
C GLU A 33 15.99 -41.57 1.06
N GLY A 34 16.42 -41.89 -0.17
CA GLY A 34 16.60 -40.90 -1.24
C GLY A 34 15.31 -40.16 -1.57
N ALA A 35 14.21 -40.89 -1.76
CA ALA A 35 12.90 -40.32 -2.00
C ALA A 35 12.40 -39.42 -0.86
N ILE A 36 12.56 -39.87 0.40
CA ILE A 36 12.21 -39.08 1.58
C ILE A 36 13.03 -37.79 1.62
N ARG A 37 14.32 -37.85 1.32
CA ARG A 37 15.19 -36.67 1.27
C ARG A 37 14.73 -35.68 0.20
N ASP A 38 14.49 -36.14 -1.02
CA ASP A 38 14.07 -35.31 -2.13
C ASP A 38 12.72 -34.62 -1.83
N PHE A 39 11.76 -35.35 -1.26
CA PHE A 39 10.46 -34.78 -0.87
C PHE A 39 10.57 -33.81 0.30
N SER A 40 11.45 -34.10 1.26
CA SER A 40 11.69 -33.21 2.40
C SER A 40 12.32 -31.90 1.93
N GLU A 41 13.26 -31.96 0.98
CA GLU A 41 13.83 -30.77 0.34
C GLU A 41 12.77 -29.97 -0.42
N GLU A 42 11.96 -30.63 -1.26
CA GLU A 42 10.87 -29.96 -1.97
C GLU A 42 9.87 -29.31 -1.01
N LEU A 43 9.49 -29.99 0.07
CA LEU A 43 8.61 -29.45 1.10
C LEU A 43 9.18 -28.18 1.73
N VAL A 44 10.47 -28.18 2.10
CA VAL A 44 11.14 -27.01 2.67
C VAL A 44 11.13 -25.84 1.69
N GLN A 45 11.42 -26.09 0.40
CA GLN A 45 11.38 -25.05 -0.64
C GLN A 45 9.97 -24.48 -0.81
N GLN A 46 8.94 -25.34 -0.84
CA GLN A 46 7.55 -24.90 -0.96
C GLN A 46 7.07 -24.10 0.26
N LEU A 47 7.48 -24.49 1.47
CA LEU A 47 7.18 -23.75 2.70
C LEU A 47 7.82 -22.36 2.67
N ALA A 48 9.11 -22.26 2.31
CA ALA A 48 9.78 -20.97 2.17
C ALA A 48 9.10 -20.07 1.13
N ARG A 49 8.74 -20.64 -0.04
CA ARG A 49 8.01 -19.90 -1.08
C ARG A 49 6.63 -19.44 -0.62
N ARG A 50 5.92 -20.26 0.16
CA ARG A 50 4.61 -19.90 0.72
C ARG A 50 4.75 -18.72 1.67
N ASP A 51 5.75 -18.74 2.55
CA ASP A 51 5.97 -17.68 3.54
C ASP A 51 6.34 -16.35 2.85
N GLU A 52 7.14 -16.38 1.78
CA GLU A 52 7.42 -15.21 0.95
C GLU A 52 6.14 -14.62 0.33
N LEU A 53 5.29 -15.47 -0.25
CA LEU A 53 4.01 -15.03 -0.84
C LEU A 53 3.03 -14.49 0.22
N GLU A 54 3.05 -15.05 1.43
CA GLU A 54 2.25 -14.55 2.55
C GLU A 54 2.72 -13.17 2.99
N PHE A 55 4.03 -12.97 3.09
CA PHE A 55 4.62 -11.66 3.38
C PHE A 55 4.26 -10.62 2.32
N GLU A 56 4.40 -10.94 1.02
CA GLU A 56 3.99 -10.01 -0.04
C GLU A 56 2.51 -9.62 0.06
N LYS A 57 1.65 -10.61 0.35
CA LYS A 57 0.21 -10.41 0.50
C LYS A 57 -0.08 -9.52 1.69
N GLU A 58 0.60 -9.71 2.82
CA GLU A 58 0.46 -8.87 4.01
C GLU A 58 0.86 -7.42 3.71
N VAL A 59 1.99 -7.20 3.05
CA VAL A 59 2.44 -5.86 2.64
C VAL A 59 1.41 -5.20 1.71
N LYS A 60 0.90 -5.91 0.71
CA LYS A 60 -0.13 -5.40 -0.22
C LYS A 60 -1.43 -5.06 0.51
N ASN A 61 -1.88 -5.91 1.43
CA ASN A 61 -3.10 -5.68 2.21
C ASN A 61 -2.95 -4.51 3.18
N SER A 62 -1.80 -4.38 3.82
CA SER A 62 -1.46 -3.23 4.67
C SER A 62 -1.51 -1.94 3.87
N PHE A 63 -0.86 -1.90 2.70
CA PHE A 63 -0.91 -0.75 1.79
C PHE A 63 -2.34 -0.35 1.42
N ILE A 64 -3.16 -1.31 0.96
CA ILE A 64 -4.56 -1.06 0.59
C ILE A 64 -5.34 -0.46 1.76
N THR A 65 -5.16 -1.03 2.95
CA THR A 65 -5.87 -0.60 4.16
C THR A 65 -5.54 0.86 4.49
N VAL A 66 -4.26 1.21 4.59
CA VAL A 66 -3.82 2.56 4.95
C VAL A 66 -4.18 3.56 3.84
N LEU A 67 -4.09 3.16 2.57
CA LEU A 67 -4.51 4.00 1.45
C LEU A 67 -5.99 4.38 1.55
N ILE A 68 -6.86 3.39 1.80
CA ILE A 68 -8.30 3.62 1.98
C ILE A 68 -8.55 4.54 3.17
N GLU A 69 -7.86 4.35 4.28
CA GLU A 69 -7.99 5.21 5.47
C GLU A 69 -7.58 6.65 5.18
N VAL A 70 -6.44 6.88 4.51
CA VAL A 70 -5.97 8.21 4.11
C VAL A 70 -6.99 8.87 3.18
N GLN A 71 -7.50 8.14 2.18
CA GLN A 71 -8.52 8.63 1.26
C GLN A 71 -9.83 9.00 1.98
N ASN A 72 -10.27 8.18 2.94
CA ASN A 72 -11.45 8.45 3.75
C ASN A 72 -11.25 9.70 4.62
N LYS A 73 -10.07 9.86 5.23
CA LYS A 73 -9.73 11.03 6.04
C LYS A 73 -9.67 12.30 5.19
N GLN A 74 -9.10 12.22 3.99
CA GLN A 74 -9.12 13.33 3.01
C GLN A 74 -10.54 13.72 2.61
N LYS A 75 -11.42 12.74 2.37
CA LYS A 75 -12.84 12.98 2.05
C LYS A 75 -13.56 13.67 3.21
N GLU A 76 -13.36 13.20 4.44
CA GLU A 76 -13.94 13.80 5.64
C GLU A 76 -13.50 15.27 5.81
N GLN A 77 -12.21 15.55 5.67
CA GLN A 77 -11.68 16.92 5.73
C GLN A 77 -12.30 17.82 4.66
N ARG A 78 -12.46 17.32 3.43
CA ARG A 78 -13.11 18.06 2.34
C ARG A 78 -14.57 18.39 2.65
N GLU A 79 -15.31 17.46 3.26
CA GLU A 79 -16.71 17.69 3.67
C GLU A 79 -16.82 18.66 4.86
N LEU A 80 -15.92 18.57 5.84
CA LEU A 80 -15.83 19.52 6.95
C LEU A 80 -15.59 20.96 6.46
N MET A 81 -14.66 21.15 5.52
CA MET A 81 -14.41 22.47 4.91
C MET A 81 -15.64 23.02 4.17
N LYS A 82 -16.41 22.17 3.48
CA LYS A 82 -17.66 22.58 2.81
C LYS A 82 -18.73 23.02 3.82
N LYS A 83 -18.88 22.30 4.93
CA LYS A 83 -19.81 22.67 6.01
C LYS A 83 -19.45 24.03 6.62
N ARG A 84 -18.18 24.25 6.96
CA ARG A 84 -17.68 25.54 7.50
C ARG A 84 -17.92 26.72 6.55
N ARG A 85 -17.84 26.51 5.23
CA ARG A 85 -18.14 27.56 4.24
C ARG A 85 -19.64 27.91 4.18
N LYS A 86 -20.53 26.92 4.32
CA LYS A 86 -21.98 27.15 4.35
C LYS A 86 -22.42 27.91 5.60
N GLU A 87 -21.84 27.60 6.76
CA GLU A 87 -22.13 28.29 8.02
C GLU A 87 -21.63 29.75 8.01
N LYS A 88 -20.43 30.00 7.47
CA LYS A 88 -19.88 31.36 7.34
C LYS A 88 -20.64 32.22 6.31
N GLY A 89 -21.27 31.60 5.31
CA GLY A 89 -22.09 32.30 4.32
C GLY A 89 -23.44 32.80 4.86
N LEU A 90 -23.97 32.18 5.92
CA LEU A 90 -25.23 32.59 6.56
C LEU A 90 -25.05 33.70 7.61
N SER A 91 -23.82 33.96 8.06
CA SER A 91 -23.52 35.00 9.06
C SER A 91 -23.42 36.42 8.51
N LEU A 92 -23.41 36.61 7.18
CA LEU A 92 -23.24 37.93 6.53
C LEU A 92 -24.55 38.64 6.15
N GLN A 93 -25.73 38.09 6.49
CA GLN A 93 -27.02 38.69 6.14
C GLN A 93 -27.77 39.32 7.34
N SER A 94 -27.11 39.58 8.46
CA SER A 94 -27.73 40.29 9.60
C SER A 94 -26.87 41.46 10.06
N SER A 95 -26.71 42.47 9.19
CA SER A 95 -26.45 43.87 9.56
C SER A 95 -26.32 44.72 8.29
N ARG A 96 -27.40 45.45 7.94
CA ARG A 96 -27.41 46.89 7.59
C ARG A 96 -28.64 47.24 6.73
N ILE A 97 -29.60 47.85 7.42
CA ILE A 97 -30.48 48.85 6.84
C ILE A 97 -29.62 50.13 6.68
N GLU A 98 -29.44 50.62 5.45
CA GLU A 98 -29.78 52.00 5.03
C GLU A 98 -29.21 52.37 3.64
N LYS A 99 -30.11 52.95 2.84
CA LYS A 99 -29.98 53.88 1.70
C LYS A 99 -28.58 54.20 1.12
N GLY A 100 -28.46 54.03 -0.19
CA GLY A 100 -27.46 54.72 -1.03
C GLY A 100 -27.56 54.34 -2.51
N ASN A 101 -27.72 55.35 -3.37
CA ASN A 101 -27.97 55.27 -4.82
C ASN A 101 -26.83 54.65 -5.66
N GLN A 102 -27.22 54.09 -6.81
CA GLN A 102 -26.49 54.00 -8.11
C GLN A 102 -25.12 53.29 -8.20
N MET A 103 -25.11 52.14 -8.90
CA MET A 103 -24.44 51.89 -10.20
C MET A 103 -24.17 50.37 -10.35
N PRO A 104 -24.55 49.70 -11.46
CA PRO A 104 -24.28 48.28 -11.65
C PRO A 104 -22.88 48.09 -12.25
N LEU A 105 -21.83 48.10 -11.42
CA LEU A 105 -20.55 47.51 -11.81
C LEU A 105 -20.55 46.03 -11.43
N LYS A 106 -20.75 45.15 -12.42
CA LYS A 106 -20.36 43.74 -12.31
C LYS A 106 -18.84 43.65 -12.21
N ARG A 107 -18.28 43.83 -11.01
CA ARG A 107 -16.97 43.25 -10.69
C ARG A 107 -17.16 41.74 -10.61
N PHE A 108 -16.71 41.03 -11.64
CA PHE A 108 -16.34 39.62 -11.45
C PHE A 108 -15.35 39.57 -10.28
N SER A 109 -15.80 38.99 -9.16
CA SER A 109 -14.94 38.73 -8.01
C SER A 109 -13.83 37.77 -8.46
N MET A 110 -12.59 38.27 -8.45
CA MET A 110 -11.39 37.47 -8.70
C MET A 110 -10.89 36.74 -7.44
N GLU A 111 -11.64 36.78 -6.34
CA GLU A 111 -11.32 36.03 -5.12
C GLU A 111 -11.37 34.50 -5.35
N GLY A 112 -12.20 34.06 -6.30
CA GLY A 112 -12.33 32.64 -6.65
C GLY A 112 -11.11 32.04 -7.34
N ILE A 113 -10.37 32.83 -8.11
CA ILE A 113 -9.21 32.36 -8.90
C ILE A 113 -7.93 32.45 -8.09
N SER A 114 -7.82 33.46 -7.21
CA SER A 114 -6.67 33.61 -6.30
C SER A 114 -6.55 32.41 -5.35
N ASN A 115 -7.67 31.88 -4.85
CA ASN A 115 -7.66 30.67 -4.00
C ASN A 115 -7.17 29.43 -4.76
N ILE A 116 -7.52 29.27 -6.04
CA ILE A 116 -7.11 28.09 -6.83
C ILE A 116 -5.60 28.11 -7.08
N LEU A 117 -5.03 29.27 -7.42
CA LEU A 117 -3.59 29.43 -7.64
C LEU A 117 -2.77 29.42 -6.34
N GLN A 118 -3.31 29.94 -5.24
CA GLN A 118 -2.63 29.89 -3.93
C GLN A 118 -2.64 28.48 -3.31
N SER A 119 -3.69 27.68 -3.55
CA SER A 119 -3.79 26.31 -3.03
C SER A 119 -2.76 25.36 -3.64
N GLY A 120 -2.37 25.58 -4.90
CA GLY A 120 -1.51 24.65 -5.64
C GLY A 120 -0.03 24.71 -5.29
N ILE A 121 0.48 25.86 -4.82
CA ILE A 121 1.93 26.08 -4.65
C ILE A 121 2.31 26.52 -3.22
N ARG A 122 1.39 27.09 -2.42
CA ARG A 122 1.72 27.54 -1.05
C ARG A 122 1.38 26.55 0.08
N GLN A 123 0.61 25.49 -0.19
CA GLN A 123 0.09 24.61 0.86
C GLN A 123 0.92 23.35 1.14
N THR A 124 2.04 23.11 0.45
CA THR A 124 2.83 21.88 0.67
C THR A 124 3.83 22.01 1.82
N PHE A 125 4.24 23.22 2.22
CA PHE A 125 5.20 23.45 3.32
C PHE A 125 4.93 24.75 4.12
N GLY A 126 3.80 25.40 3.89
CA GLY A 126 3.46 26.66 4.55
C GLY A 126 2.68 26.44 5.84
N SER A 127 3.21 26.95 6.96
CA SER A 127 2.54 26.95 8.27
C SER A 127 1.19 27.70 8.21
N SER A 128 0.12 26.96 7.90
CA SER A 128 -1.25 27.36 8.20
C SER A 128 -1.66 26.59 9.45
N GLY A 129 -1.78 27.28 10.58
CA GLY A 129 -2.09 26.72 11.90
C GLY A 129 -3.51 26.15 12.04
N THR A 130 -3.95 25.31 11.10
CA THR A 130 -5.20 24.54 11.19
C THR A 130 -5.02 23.15 10.57
N ASP A 131 -5.26 22.14 11.40
CA ASP A 131 -5.70 20.76 11.11
C ASP A 131 -5.04 20.04 9.90
N LYS A 132 -4.12 19.11 10.21
CA LYS A 132 -3.64 18.02 9.31
C LYS A 132 -2.96 18.51 8.03
N GLN A 133 -1.85 19.22 8.18
CA GLN A 133 -1.08 19.82 7.08
C GLN A 133 -0.59 18.81 6.04
N TYR A 134 -0.27 17.58 6.43
CA TYR A 134 0.32 16.59 5.52
C TYR A 134 -0.70 15.73 4.80
N LEU A 135 -1.95 15.67 5.31
CA LEU A 135 -2.97 14.78 4.76
C LEU A 135 -3.35 15.13 3.32
N ASN A 136 -3.19 16.38 2.90
CA ASN A 136 -3.47 16.84 1.53
C ASN A 136 -2.28 16.69 0.56
N THR A 137 -1.13 16.21 1.05
CA THR A 137 0.09 16.08 0.26
C THR A 137 -0.10 15.02 -0.83
N VAL A 138 0.51 15.25 -2.00
CA VAL A 138 0.46 14.32 -3.13
C VAL A 138 1.75 13.53 -3.18
N ILE A 139 1.63 12.20 -3.26
CA ILE A 139 2.77 11.30 -3.48
C ILE A 139 3.01 11.20 -4.99
N PRO A 140 4.19 11.59 -5.50
CA PRO A 140 4.52 11.42 -6.90
C PRO A 140 4.49 9.94 -7.30
N TYR A 141 3.92 9.62 -8.46
CA TYR A 141 3.82 8.26 -8.95
C TYR A 141 4.18 8.20 -10.43
N GLU A 142 5.06 7.27 -10.79
CA GLU A 142 5.37 6.94 -12.17
C GLU A 142 4.60 5.69 -12.58
N LYS A 143 3.78 5.80 -13.63
CA LYS A 143 3.05 4.66 -14.18
C LYS A 143 4.00 3.78 -14.99
N LYS A 144 4.63 2.82 -14.33
CA LYS A 144 5.42 1.76 -14.96
C LYS A 144 4.51 0.64 -15.49
N ALA A 145 5.02 -0.17 -16.42
CA ALA A 145 4.31 -1.34 -16.93
C ALA A 145 4.24 -2.47 -15.89
N SER A 146 5.22 -2.52 -14.98
CA SER A 146 5.26 -3.47 -13.87
C SER A 146 4.57 -2.90 -12.62
N PRO A 147 3.96 -3.75 -11.77
CA PRO A 147 3.52 -3.33 -10.46
C PRO A 147 4.71 -2.87 -9.59
N PRO A 148 4.47 -2.04 -8.56
CA PRO A 148 5.51 -1.66 -7.60
C PRO A 148 6.09 -2.89 -6.90
N SER A 149 7.38 -2.83 -6.55
CA SER A 149 8.03 -3.87 -5.75
C SER A 149 7.50 -3.90 -4.31
N VAL A 150 7.84 -4.94 -3.56
CA VAL A 150 7.47 -5.07 -2.15
C VAL A 150 8.12 -3.96 -1.34
N GLU A 151 9.39 -3.64 -1.62
CA GLU A 151 10.09 -2.52 -0.98
C GLU A 151 9.43 -1.18 -1.29
N ASP A 152 9.05 -0.93 -2.56
CA ASP A 152 8.35 0.31 -2.95
C ASP A 152 7.01 0.42 -2.22
N LEU A 153 6.26 -0.67 -2.11
CA LEU A 153 4.99 -0.72 -1.38
C LEU A 153 5.19 -0.43 0.11
N GLN A 154 6.26 -0.91 0.74
CA GLN A 154 6.59 -0.59 2.13
C GLN A 154 6.91 0.90 2.30
N MET A 155 7.70 1.49 1.40
CA MET A 155 7.98 2.93 1.42
C MET A 155 6.70 3.76 1.29
N LEU A 156 5.85 3.41 0.32
CA LEU A 156 4.55 4.06 0.11
C LEU A 156 3.63 3.91 1.33
N THR A 157 3.58 2.71 1.93
CA THR A 157 2.81 2.44 3.15
C THR A 157 3.27 3.31 4.32
N ASN A 158 4.59 3.47 4.50
CA ASN A 158 5.16 4.33 5.55
C ASN A 158 4.82 5.80 5.33
N ILE A 159 4.87 6.29 4.08
CA ILE A 159 4.44 7.66 3.74
C ILE A 159 2.96 7.84 4.08
N LEU A 160 2.10 6.90 3.67
CA LEU A 160 0.66 6.97 3.93
C LEU A 160 0.34 6.95 5.44
N PHE A 161 1.03 6.12 6.23
CA PHE A 161 0.91 6.16 7.70
C PHE A 161 1.33 7.52 8.27
N ALA A 162 2.45 8.05 7.82
CA ALA A 162 2.93 9.36 8.27
C ALA A 162 1.94 10.48 7.92
N MET A 163 1.35 10.45 6.72
CA MET A 163 0.31 11.39 6.30
C MET A 163 -0.97 11.24 7.12
N LYS A 164 -1.39 10.00 7.40
CA LYS A 164 -2.56 9.71 8.24
C LYS A 164 -2.39 10.33 9.62
N GLU A 165 -1.21 10.19 10.23
CA GLU A 165 -0.92 10.68 11.58
C GLU A 165 -0.43 12.13 11.65
N ASP A 166 -0.45 12.87 10.52
CA ASP A 166 0.08 14.23 10.41
C ASP A 166 1.54 14.35 10.93
N ASN A 167 2.35 13.36 10.61
CA ASN A 167 3.71 13.22 11.09
C ASN A 167 4.70 14.10 10.31
N GLU A 168 5.55 14.85 11.00
CA GLU A 168 6.59 15.72 10.41
C GLU A 168 7.64 14.99 9.58
N LYS A 169 7.68 13.65 9.61
CA LYS A 169 8.56 12.83 8.77
C LYS A 169 8.10 12.73 7.32
N VAL A 170 6.88 13.16 6.97
CA VAL A 170 6.35 13.08 5.60
C VAL A 170 7.30 13.67 4.54
N PRO A 171 7.88 14.88 4.70
CA PRO A 171 8.81 15.44 3.73
C PRO A 171 10.08 14.58 3.52
N THR A 172 10.63 14.05 4.62
CA THR A 172 11.82 13.17 4.57
C THR A 172 11.50 11.87 3.85
N LEU A 173 10.39 11.21 4.19
CA LEU A 173 9.98 9.95 3.56
C LEU A 173 9.69 10.12 2.06
N LEU A 174 9.06 11.23 1.67
CA LEU A 174 8.84 11.57 0.26
C LEU A 174 10.16 11.79 -0.48
N THR A 175 11.10 12.51 0.14
CA THR A 175 12.42 12.76 -0.46
C THR A 175 13.16 11.43 -0.69
N ASP A 176 13.20 10.56 0.32
CA ASP A 176 13.81 9.25 0.22
C ASP A 176 13.17 8.41 -0.89
N TYR A 177 11.84 8.40 -0.98
CA TYR A 177 11.12 7.68 -2.03
C TYR A 177 11.43 8.22 -3.43
N ILE A 178 11.46 9.54 -3.60
CA ILE A 178 11.80 10.15 -4.89
C ILE A 178 13.22 9.76 -5.30
N LEU A 179 14.19 9.90 -4.41
CA LEU A 179 15.60 9.62 -4.70
C LEU A 179 15.87 8.12 -4.93
N LYS A 180 15.17 7.23 -4.23
CA LYS A 180 15.40 5.78 -4.34
C LYS A 180 14.61 5.11 -5.47
N VAL A 181 13.38 5.57 -5.74
CA VAL A 181 12.43 4.87 -6.61
C VAL A 181 12.21 5.57 -7.94
N LEU A 182 12.10 6.91 -7.93
CA LEU A 182 11.78 7.70 -9.12
C LEU A 182 13.03 8.23 -9.82
N CYS A 183 14.08 8.54 -9.06
CA CYS A 183 15.35 9.05 -9.55
C CYS A 183 16.53 8.25 -8.99
N PRO A 184 16.56 6.92 -9.19
CA PRO A 184 17.67 6.10 -8.72
C PRO A 184 18.98 6.59 -9.33
N THR A 185 20.02 6.74 -8.50
CA THR A 185 21.38 7.15 -8.91
C THR A 185 22.18 5.95 -9.40
#